data_AF-A0A924TGP2-F1
#
_entry.id   AF-A0A924TGP2-F1
#
_cell.length_a   1.000
_cell.length_b   1.000
_cell.length_c   1.000
_cell.angle_alpha   90.00
_cell.angle_beta   90.00
_cell.angle_gamma   90.00
#
_symmetry.space_group_name_H-M   'P 1'
#
loop_
_entity.id
_entity.type
_entity.pdbx_description
1 polymer ?
#
loop_
_entity_poly.entity_id
_entity_poly.type
_entity_poly.pdbx_seq_one_letter_code
_entity_poly.pdbx_strand_id
1 'polypeptide(L)'
;PLISDLIFKGDVSEIKEIMKKSRNLGMQTFDQALFDAFESNRITYEDALRNADSVNDLRLQIKLNSQRARSVDLAAGTENFAIV
;
A
#
# COMPACT_ATOMS: atom_id res chain seq x y z
N PRO A 1 -6.45 -24.18 5.13
CA PRO A 1 -5.58 -25.34 4.80
C PRO A 1 -4.25 -24.94 4.17
N LEU A 2 -4.24 -24.19 3.06
CA LEU A 2 -3.02 -23.85 2.30
C LEU A 2 -1.93 -23.15 3.14
N ILE A 3 -2.29 -22.17 3.96
CA ILE A 3 -1.35 -21.49 4.86
C ILE A 3 -0.73 -22.46 5.89
N SER A 4 -1.52 -23.39 6.41
CA SER A 4 -1.04 -24.40 7.38
C SER A 4 0.00 -25.33 6.75
N ASP A 5 -0.21 -25.70 5.48
CA ASP A 5 0.72 -26.58 4.77
C ASP A 5 2.04 -25.87 4.47
N LEU A 6 2.01 -24.58 4.13
CA LEU A 6 3.21 -23.77 3.91
C LEU A 6 4.00 -23.55 5.20
N ILE A 7 3.30 -23.34 6.33
CA ILE A 7 3.94 -23.27 7.65
C ILE A 7 4.65 -24.59 7.96
N PHE A 8 4.00 -25.73 7.71
CA PHE A 8 4.59 -27.04 7.97
C PHE A 8 5.83 -27.32 7.11
N LYS A 9 5.83 -26.87 5.85
CA LYS A 9 6.97 -26.99 4.93
C LYS A 9 8.10 -25.99 5.21
N GLY A 10 7.83 -24.93 5.97
CA GLY A 10 8.78 -23.84 6.21
C GLY A 10 8.85 -22.80 5.07
N ASP A 11 7.91 -22.84 4.12
CA ASP A 11 7.88 -21.98 2.93
C ASP A 11 7.24 -20.61 3.25
N VAL A 12 7.86 -19.86 4.16
CA VAL A 12 7.33 -18.60 4.70
C VAL A 12 7.21 -17.50 3.64
N SER A 13 8.07 -17.51 2.62
CA SER A 13 8.02 -16.51 1.53
C SER A 13 6.70 -16.58 0.74
N GLU A 14 6.16 -17.77 0.54
CA GLU A 14 4.93 -17.96 -0.26
C GLU A 14 3.67 -17.53 0.51
N ILE A 15 3.73 -17.52 1.85
CA ILE A 15 2.66 -17.02 2.71
C ILE A 15 2.37 -15.54 2.42
N LYS A 16 3.41 -14.70 2.27
CA LYS A 16 3.24 -13.27 1.99
C LYS A 16 2.52 -13.04 0.66
N GLU A 17 2.83 -13.84 -0.36
CA GLU A 17 2.18 -13.77 -1.68
C GLU A 17 0.71 -14.20 -1.64
N ILE A 18 0.38 -15.27 -0.89
CA ILE A 18 -1.01 -15.70 -0.71
C ILE A 18 -1.80 -14.64 0.04
N MET A 19 -1.23 -14.04 1.08
CA MET A 19 -1.87 -12.93 1.81
C MET A 19 -2.15 -11.75 0.89
N LYS A 20 -1.19 -11.39 0.01
CA LYS A 20 -1.34 -10.31 -0.98
C LYS A 20 -2.54 -10.55 -1.90
N LYS A 21 -2.73 -11.79 -2.37
CA LYS A 21 -3.81 -12.20 -3.30
C LYS A 21 -5.16 -12.40 -2.62
N SER A 22 -5.17 -12.83 -1.37
CA SER A 22 -6.38 -13.29 -0.67
C SER A 22 -7.02 -12.20 0.20
N ARG A 23 -6.96 -10.96 -0.27
CA ARG A 23 -7.47 -9.80 0.48
C ARG A 23 -8.98 -9.85 0.71
N ASN A 24 -9.71 -10.43 -0.24
CA ASN A 24 -11.14 -10.70 -0.15
C ASN A 24 -11.53 -11.70 0.96
N LEU A 25 -10.59 -12.56 1.38
CA LEU A 25 -10.77 -13.49 2.48
C LEU A 25 -10.37 -12.87 3.84
N GLY A 26 -10.11 -11.57 3.88
CA GLY A 26 -9.69 -10.84 5.08
C GLY A 26 -8.19 -10.92 5.37
N MET A 27 -7.38 -11.51 4.48
CA MET A 27 -5.93 -11.46 4.63
C MET A 27 -5.40 -10.07 4.27
N GLN A 28 -4.33 -9.66 4.94
CA GLN A 28 -3.75 -8.34 4.73
C GLN A 28 -2.26 -8.39 5.03
N THR A 29 -1.45 -7.94 4.08
CA THR A 29 -0.03 -7.66 4.34
C THR A 29 0.12 -6.30 5.01
N PHE A 30 1.25 -6.08 5.67
CA PHE A 30 1.54 -4.81 6.31
C PHE A 30 1.57 -3.65 5.30
N ASP A 31 2.20 -3.84 4.14
CA ASP A 31 2.22 -2.84 3.06
C ASP A 31 0.80 -2.46 2.60
N GLN A 32 -0.14 -3.41 2.51
CA GLN A 32 -1.54 -3.13 2.19
C GLN A 32 -2.23 -2.32 3.30
N ALA A 33 -1.94 -2.60 4.57
CA ALA A 33 -2.46 -1.82 5.69
C ALA A 33 -1.92 -0.38 5.70
N LEU A 34 -0.63 -0.20 5.38
CA LEU A 34 -0.03 1.12 5.23
C LEU A 34 -0.68 1.91 4.08
N PHE A 35 -0.94 1.25 2.95
CA PHE A 35 -1.70 1.85 1.84
C PHE A 35 -3.09 2.32 2.28
N ASP A 36 -3.88 1.48 2.95
CA ASP A 36 -5.22 1.86 3.40
C ASP A 36 -5.18 2.99 4.44
N ALA A 37 -4.21 2.95 5.36
CA ALA A 37 -4.04 3.97 6.38
C ALA A 37 -3.67 5.31 5.74
N PHE A 38 -2.83 5.29 4.71
CA PHE A 38 -2.52 6.47 3.91
C PHE A 38 -3.77 6.99 3.17
N GLU A 39 -4.53 6.13 2.49
CA GLU A 39 -5.79 6.53 1.83
C GLU A 39 -6.80 7.14 2.81
N SER A 40 -6.87 6.59 4.02
CA SER A 40 -7.79 7.02 5.07
C SER A 40 -7.31 8.28 5.82
N ASN A 41 -6.26 8.96 5.34
CA ASN A 41 -5.64 10.13 6.00
C ASN A 41 -5.17 9.86 7.45
N ARG A 42 -4.91 8.61 7.84
CA ARG A 42 -4.45 8.27 9.19
C ARG A 42 -2.94 8.45 9.36
N ILE A 43 -2.18 8.31 8.28
CA ILE A 43 -0.73 8.49 8.27
C ILE A 43 -0.30 9.37 7.09
N THR A 44 0.91 9.93 7.20
CA THR A 44 1.52 10.68 6.11
C THR A 44 2.12 9.75 5.06
N TYR A 45 2.39 10.29 3.87
CA TYR A 45 3.08 9.54 2.81
C TYR A 45 4.50 9.12 3.26
N GLU A 46 5.21 10.00 3.97
CA GLU A 46 6.54 9.71 4.49
C GLU A 46 6.51 8.58 5.51
N ASP A 47 5.55 8.60 6.45
CA ASP A 47 5.40 7.56 7.46
C ASP A 47 5.06 6.21 6.84
N ALA A 48 4.20 6.21 5.82
CA ALA A 48 3.86 4.99 5.08
C ALA A 48 5.10 4.38 4.43
N LEU A 49 5.92 5.18 3.75
CA LEU A 49 7.14 4.70 3.08
C LEU A 49 8.25 4.30 4.05
N ARG A 50 8.39 5.00 5.18
CA ARG A 50 9.43 4.71 6.18
C ARG A 50 9.23 3.34 6.84
N ASN A 51 7.97 2.90 6.99
CA ASN A 51 7.61 1.65 7.65
C ASN A 51 7.29 0.50 6.68
N ALA A 52 7.36 0.73 5.36
CA ALA A 52 7.06 -0.31 4.38
C ALA A 52 8.15 -1.37 4.33
N ASP A 53 7.75 -2.65 4.22
CA ASP A 53 8.69 -3.74 3.95
C ASP A 53 9.30 -3.58 2.56
N SER A 54 8.47 -3.14 1.60
CA SER A 54 8.82 -2.94 0.21
C SER A 54 8.50 -1.49 -0.19
N VAL A 55 9.40 -0.56 0.14
CA VAL A 55 9.23 0.88 -0.12
C VAL A 55 8.90 1.19 -1.59
N ASN A 56 9.56 0.51 -2.52
CA ASN A 56 9.34 0.71 -3.96
C ASN A 56 7.96 0.21 -4.40
N ASP A 57 7.54 -0.97 -3.93
CA ASP A 57 6.22 -1.53 -4.24
C ASP A 57 5.12 -0.63 -3.68
N LEU A 58 5.25 -0.20 -2.42
CA LEU A 58 4.25 0.66 -1.78
C LEU A 58 4.17 2.02 -2.49
N ARG A 59 5.32 2.61 -2.85
CA ARG A 59 5.38 3.85 -3.63
C ARG A 59 4.64 3.72 -4.96
N LEU A 60 4.92 2.64 -5.70
CA LEU A 60 4.26 2.38 -6.98
C LEU A 60 2.76 2.16 -6.79
N GLN A 61 2.37 1.41 -5.77
CA GLN A 61 0.98 1.13 -5.43
C GLN A 61 0.21 2.42 -5.10
N ILE A 62 0.80 3.31 -4.28
CA ILE A 62 0.24 4.64 -3.98
C ILE A 62 0.08 5.42 -5.29
N LYS A 63 1.12 5.57 -6.09
CA LYS A 63 1.04 6.36 -7.33
C LYS A 63 -0.03 5.86 -8.32
N LEU A 64 -0.19 4.55 -8.46
CA LEU A 64 -1.12 3.97 -9.44
C LEU A 64 -2.57 3.92 -8.94
N ASN A 65 -2.78 3.61 -7.65
CA ASN A 65 -4.11 3.25 -7.13
C ASN A 65 -4.67 4.25 -6.11
N SER A 66 -3.85 5.15 -5.56
CA SER A 66 -4.31 6.13 -4.56
C SER A 66 -5.19 7.20 -5.19
N GLN A 67 -6.36 7.43 -4.60
CA GLN A 67 -7.19 8.59 -4.94
C GLN A 67 -6.66 9.85 -4.25
N ARG A 68 -6.12 9.69 -3.03
CA ARG A 68 -5.53 10.78 -2.25
C ARG A 68 -4.29 11.37 -2.93
N ALA A 69 -3.36 10.55 -3.41
CA ALA A 69 -2.17 11.02 -4.09
C ALA A 69 -2.54 11.69 -5.42
N ARG A 70 -3.53 11.16 -6.13
CA ARG A 70 -4.04 11.76 -7.37
C ARG A 70 -4.65 13.15 -7.12
N SER A 71 -5.37 13.36 -6.02
CA SER A 71 -5.92 14.69 -5.68
C SER A 71 -4.84 15.68 -5.25
N VAL A 72 -3.79 15.23 -4.55
CA VAL A 72 -2.62 16.07 -4.21
C VAL A 72 -1.88 16.48 -5.48
N ASP A 73 -1.62 15.57 -6.41
CA ASP A 73 -0.99 15.89 -7.71
C ASP A 73 -1.84 16.86 -8.55
N LEU A 74 -3.17 16.71 -8.53
CA LEU A 74 -4.10 17.62 -9.22
C LEU A 74 -4.09 19.03 -8.59
N ALA A 75 -4.07 19.13 -7.27
CA ALA A 75 -3.94 20.40 -6.55
C ALA A 75 -2.58 21.07 -6.82
N ALA A 76 -1.52 20.28 -6.96
CA ALA A 76 -0.20 20.79 -7.33
C ALA A 76 -0.12 21.29 -8.79
N GLY A 77 -1.02 20.81 -9.65
CA GLY A 77 -1.13 21.30 -11.04
C GLY A 77 -1.81 22.67 -11.17
N THR A 78 -2.65 23.07 -10.22
CA THR A 78 -3.42 24.33 -10.28
C THR A 78 -2.74 25.53 -9.62
N GLU A 79 -1.68 25.31 -8.83
CA GLU A 79 -0.90 26.39 -8.20
C GLU A 79 -0.12 27.26 -9.21
N ASN A 80 0.04 26.81 -10.45
CA ASN A 80 0.61 27.63 -11.54
C ASN A 80 -0.44 28.48 -12.31
N PHE A 81 -1.73 28.33 -12.03
CA PHE A 81 -2.81 29.11 -12.69
C PHE A 81 -3.35 30.27 -11.83
N ALA A 82 -2.85 30.43 -10.60
CA ALA A 82 -3.16 31.58 -9.76
C ALA A 82 -2.17 32.72 -10.04
N ILE A 83 -2.19 33.27 -11.25
CA ILE A 83 -1.56 34.55 -11.57
C ILE A 83 -2.65 35.52 -12.02
N VAL A 84 -2.96 36.45 -11.11
CA VAL A 84 -3.60 37.78 -11.22
C VAL A 84 -4.73 37.95 -12.23
#